data_AF-A0A9P5VGA3-F1
#
_entry.id   AF-A0A9P5VGA3-F1
#
_cell.length_a   1.000
_cell.length_b   1.000
_cell.length_c   1.000
_cell.angle_alpha   90.00
_cell.angle_beta   90.00
_cell.angle_gamma   90.00
#
_symmetry.space_group_name_H-M   'P 1'
#
loop_
_entity.id
_entity.type
_entity.pdbx_description
1 polymer ?
#
loop_
_entity_poly.entity_id
_entity_poly.type
_entity_poly.pdbx_seq_one_letter_code
_entity_poly.pdbx_strand_id
1 'polypeptide(L)'
;MYHPHYQHHPQLPQQQQHAGLATPAVTSPPSPSSLSPSIIALKQQQQLLQHQQFAKEFWEEQLVTVEESEPDFKNHPLPLARIKKVMKSDPEVKMISAEAPILFSKA
;
A
#
# COMPACT_ATOMS: atom_id res chain seq x y z
N MET A 1 19.23 11.75 40.61
CA MET A 1 19.97 12.84 39.94
C MET A 1 19.29 13.11 38.61
N TYR A 2 18.44 14.13 38.60
CA TYR A 2 17.81 14.68 37.40
C TYR A 2 18.82 15.60 36.68
N HIS A 3 18.76 15.62 35.34
CA HIS A 3 19.03 16.72 34.39
C HIS A 3 19.90 16.36 33.16
N PRO A 4 19.63 17.05 32.03
CA PRO A 4 19.56 16.47 30.70
C PRO A 4 20.73 16.92 29.82
N HIS A 5 20.88 16.32 28.63
CA HIS A 5 21.73 16.90 27.60
C HIS A 5 20.96 16.99 26.28
N TYR A 6 20.85 18.23 25.80
CA TYR A 6 20.22 18.62 24.55
C TYR A 6 21.05 18.13 23.36
N GLN A 7 20.39 17.65 22.30
CA GLN A 7 21.00 17.53 20.99
C GLN A 7 20.29 18.48 20.02
N HIS A 8 21.09 19.40 19.49
CA HIS A 8 20.73 20.49 18.61
C HIS A 8 20.19 20.03 17.24
N HIS A 9 19.27 20.83 16.72
CA HIS A 9 18.79 20.90 15.33
C HIS A 9 19.91 20.92 14.27
N PRO A 10 19.56 20.59 13.02
CA PRO A 10 19.83 21.55 11.96
C PRO A 10 18.57 21.97 11.17
N GLN A 11 18.59 23.25 10.85
CA GLN A 11 17.59 24.08 10.20
C GLN A 11 17.62 23.85 8.67
N LEU A 12 16.45 23.62 8.06
CA LEU A 12 16.31 23.60 6.60
C LEU A 12 16.55 25.01 6.03
N PRO A 13 17.32 25.17 4.94
CA PRO A 13 17.51 26.47 4.32
C PRO A 13 16.20 26.94 3.68
N GLN A 14 15.67 28.07 4.15
CA GLN A 14 14.64 28.81 3.42
C GLN A 14 15.27 29.36 2.13
N GLN A 15 14.73 28.95 0.99
CA GLN A 15 15.10 29.48 -0.32
C GLN A 15 14.57 30.91 -0.45
N GLN A 16 15.51 31.85 -0.58
CA GLN A 16 15.28 33.27 -0.73
C GLN A 16 14.67 33.55 -2.12
N GLN A 17 13.55 34.27 -2.14
CA GLN A 17 12.93 34.78 -3.37
C GLN A 17 13.72 36.01 -3.84
N HIS A 18 14.36 35.92 -4.99
CA HIS A 18 15.00 37.07 -5.65
C HIS A 18 13.94 37.75 -6.51
N ALA A 19 13.35 38.82 -5.98
CA ALA A 19 12.56 39.77 -6.76
C ALA A 19 13.52 40.59 -7.64
N GLY A 20 13.42 40.42 -8.97
CA GLY A 20 14.20 41.14 -9.96
C GLY A 20 13.31 41.70 -11.07
N LEU A 21 13.17 43.03 -11.05
CA LEU A 21 12.76 44.01 -12.06
C LEU A 21 12.29 43.53 -13.46
N ALA A 22 11.06 43.96 -13.78
CA ALA A 22 10.48 44.38 -15.07
C ALA A 22 11.26 44.20 -16.39
N THR A 23 10.66 43.45 -17.34
CA THR A 23 10.68 43.70 -18.79
C THR A 23 9.36 43.24 -19.44
N PRO A 24 8.81 43.94 -20.46
CA PRO A 24 7.53 43.60 -21.08
C PRO A 24 7.67 42.54 -22.19
N ALA A 25 6.67 41.66 -22.28
CA ALA A 25 6.25 40.88 -23.45
C ALA A 25 7.32 40.06 -24.22
N VAL A 26 7.51 38.80 -23.82
CA VAL A 26 7.72 37.68 -24.75
C VAL A 26 6.78 36.56 -24.30
N THR A 27 5.94 36.09 -25.23
CA THR A 27 4.99 34.99 -25.05
C THR A 27 5.74 33.72 -24.66
N SER A 28 5.72 33.39 -23.38
CA SER A 28 6.21 32.13 -22.85
C SER A 28 5.36 30.97 -23.36
N PRO A 29 5.94 29.81 -23.73
CA PRO A 29 5.17 28.58 -23.92
C PRO A 29 4.42 28.26 -22.61
N PRO A 30 3.27 27.56 -22.65
CA PRO A 30 2.58 27.16 -21.43
C PRO A 30 3.53 26.28 -20.60
N SER A 31 4.06 26.85 -19.53
CA SER A 31 4.77 26.11 -18.49
C SER A 31 3.86 24.96 -18.05
N PRO A 32 4.34 23.71 -17.93
CA PRO A 32 3.54 22.64 -17.38
C PRO A 32 3.14 23.04 -15.96
N SER A 33 1.88 23.44 -15.79
CA SER A 33 1.35 23.96 -14.54
C SER A 33 1.67 22.99 -13.42
N SER A 34 2.57 23.37 -12.51
CA SER A 34 2.76 22.65 -11.26
C SER A 34 1.41 22.65 -10.55
N LEU A 35 0.79 21.49 -10.44
CA LEU A 35 -0.50 21.33 -9.76
C LEU A 35 -0.38 21.95 -8.37
N SER A 36 -1.34 22.81 -8.01
CA SER A 36 -1.41 23.38 -6.67
C SER A 36 -1.43 22.26 -5.63
N PRO A 37 -0.73 22.40 -4.48
CA PRO A 37 -0.75 21.43 -3.39
C PRO A 37 -2.17 21.01 -2.98
N SER A 38 -3.14 21.92 -3.08
CA SER A 38 -4.56 21.65 -2.78
C SER A 38 -5.19 20.65 -3.75
N ILE A 39 -4.83 20.71 -5.04
CA ILE A 39 -5.32 19.77 -6.07
C ILE A 39 -4.69 18.38 -5.87
N ILE A 40 -3.42 18.34 -5.49
CA ILE A 40 -2.72 17.09 -5.15
C ILE A 40 -3.37 16.43 -3.93
N ALA A 41 -3.66 17.20 -2.88
CA ALA A 41 -4.31 16.70 -1.67
C ALA A 41 -5.72 16.14 -1.95
N LEU A 42 -6.52 16.83 -2.76
CA LEU A 42 -7.86 16.36 -3.14
C LEU A 42 -7.79 15.06 -3.96
N LYS A 43 -6.86 14.97 -4.91
CA LYS A 43 -6.64 13.76 -5.71
C LYS A 43 -6.23 12.57 -4.84
N GLN A 44 -5.36 12.80 -3.86
CA GLN A 44 -4.95 11.76 -2.91
C GLN A 44 -6.13 11.27 -2.06
N GLN A 45 -6.97 12.18 -1.56
CA GLN A 45 -8.18 11.80 -0.82
C GLN A 45 -9.13 10.96 -1.68
N GLN A 46 -9.34 11.34 -2.94
CA GLN A 46 -10.20 10.60 -3.85
C GLN A 46 -9.64 9.20 -4.17
N GLN A 47 -8.32 9.07 -4.32
CA GLN A 47 -7.65 7.78 -4.52
C GLN A 47 -7.81 6.85 -3.31
N LEU A 48 -7.72 7.39 -2.08
CA LEU A 48 -7.93 6.61 -0.86
C LEU A 48 -9.36 6.09 -0.75
N LEU A 49 -10.35 6.91 -1.12
CA LEU A 49 -11.76 6.49 -1.15
C LEU A 49 -11.98 5.37 -2.18
N GLN A 50 -11.42 5.52 -3.39
CA GLN A 50 -11.51 4.48 -4.41
C GLN A 50 -10.85 3.17 -3.96
N HIS A 51 -9.68 3.23 -3.33
CA HIS A 51 -9.01 2.02 -2.83
C HIS A 51 -9.83 1.33 -1.73
N GLN A 52 -10.46 2.09 -0.84
CA GLN A 52 -11.35 1.52 0.17
C GLN A 52 -12.61 0.88 -0.44
N GLN A 53 -13.19 1.50 -1.48
CA GLN A 53 -14.35 0.91 -2.19
C GLN A 53 -13.95 -0.38 -2.89
N PHE A 54 -12.85 -0.37 -3.66
CA PHE A 54 -12.33 -1.56 -4.31
C PHE A 54 -12.05 -2.70 -3.33
N ALA A 55 -11.41 -2.41 -2.18
CA ALA A 55 -11.14 -3.42 -1.17
C ALA A 55 -12.43 -4.02 -0.59
N LYS A 56 -13.46 -3.21 -0.36
CA LYS A 56 -14.77 -3.69 0.13
C LYS A 56 -15.45 -4.60 -0.89
N GLU A 57 -15.58 -4.14 -2.12
CA GLU A 57 -16.18 -4.91 -3.23
C GLU A 57 -15.43 -6.23 -3.42
N PHE A 58 -14.09 -6.19 -3.44
CA PHE A 58 -13.26 -7.38 -3.52
C PHE A 58 -13.56 -8.38 -2.39
N TRP A 59 -13.58 -7.94 -1.13
CA TRP A 59 -13.85 -8.85 -0.01
C TRP A 59 -15.29 -9.39 -0.01
N GLU A 60 -16.27 -8.59 -0.42
CA GLU A 60 -17.65 -9.05 -0.59
C GLU A 60 -17.75 -10.15 -1.67
N GLU A 61 -17.12 -9.95 -2.83
CA GLU A 61 -17.08 -10.96 -3.90
C GLU A 61 -16.32 -12.23 -3.47
N GLN A 62 -15.20 -12.09 -2.76
CA GLN A 62 -14.45 -13.25 -2.25
C GLN A 62 -15.29 -14.07 -1.26
N LEU A 63 -16.05 -13.41 -0.37
CA LEU A 63 -16.93 -14.10 0.57
C LEU A 63 -18.03 -14.89 -0.14
N VAL A 64 -18.72 -14.27 -1.10
CA VAL A 64 -19.73 -14.95 -1.92
C VAL A 64 -19.10 -16.15 -2.66
N THR A 65 -17.91 -15.97 -3.25
CA THR A 65 -17.21 -17.04 -3.94
C THR A 65 -16.88 -18.21 -3.00
N VAL A 66 -16.50 -17.95 -1.75
CA VAL A 66 -16.22 -19.01 -0.76
C VAL A 66 -17.48 -19.75 -0.34
N GLU A 67 -18.62 -19.06 -0.21
CA GLU A 67 -19.91 -19.67 0.13
C GLU A 67 -20.49 -20.52 -1.01
N GLU A 68 -20.32 -20.08 -2.26
CA GLU A 68 -20.89 -20.77 -3.43
C GLU A 68 -19.96 -21.81 -4.08
N SER A 69 -18.65 -21.71 -3.87
CA SER A 69 -17.69 -22.63 -4.50
C SER A 69 -17.51 -23.94 -3.75
N GLU A 70 -17.85 -25.04 -4.41
CA GLU A 70 -17.43 -26.38 -3.96
C GLU A 70 -15.89 -26.46 -3.99
N PRO A 71 -15.24 -26.95 -2.91
CA PRO A 71 -13.79 -27.07 -2.86
C PRO A 71 -13.28 -28.08 -3.90
N ASP A 72 -12.58 -27.58 -4.92
CA ASP A 72 -11.83 -28.44 -5.84
C ASP A 72 -10.59 -28.98 -5.14
N PHE A 73 -10.68 -30.23 -4.67
CA PHE A 73 -9.61 -30.93 -3.95
C PHE A 73 -8.50 -31.48 -4.86
N LYS A 74 -8.60 -31.29 -6.18
CA LYS A 74 -7.64 -31.83 -7.15
C LYS A 74 -6.84 -30.72 -7.81
N ASN A 75 -7.45 -29.57 -8.08
CA ASN A 75 -6.84 -28.47 -8.81
C ASN A 75 -6.65 -27.23 -7.91
N HIS A 76 -5.63 -27.29 -7.05
CA HIS A 76 -5.21 -26.16 -6.23
C HIS A 76 -4.29 -25.21 -7.01
N PRO A 77 -4.41 -23.87 -6.86
CA PRO A 77 -3.56 -22.92 -7.57
C PRO A 77 -2.12 -22.91 -7.05
N LEU A 78 -1.91 -23.39 -5.82
CA LEU A 78 -0.61 -23.55 -5.19
C LEU A 78 -0.36 -25.03 -4.82
N PRO A 79 0.87 -25.57 -5.02
CA PRO A 79 1.18 -26.94 -4.63
C PRO A 79 1.10 -27.16 -3.11
N LEU A 80 0.24 -28.07 -2.66
CA LEU A 80 0.06 -28.39 -1.23
C LEU A 80 1.37 -28.77 -0.52
N ALA A 81 2.26 -29.48 -1.20
CA ALA A 81 3.58 -29.84 -0.66
C ALA A 81 4.44 -28.60 -0.34
N ARG A 82 4.34 -27.54 -1.16
CA ARG A 82 5.11 -26.31 -0.96
C ARG A 82 4.56 -25.52 0.22
N ILE A 83 3.24 -25.44 0.34
CA ILE A 83 2.53 -24.86 1.49
C ILE A 83 2.94 -25.59 2.77
N LYS A 84 2.85 -26.94 2.78
CA LYS A 84 3.27 -27.78 3.90
C LYS A 84 4.74 -27.53 4.30
N LYS A 85 5.64 -27.34 3.32
CA LYS A 85 7.05 -27.03 3.58
C LYS A 85 7.25 -25.66 4.25
N VAL A 86 6.48 -24.64 3.86
CA VAL A 86 6.51 -23.33 4.52
C VAL A 86 6.00 -23.46 5.95
N MET A 87 4.85 -24.11 6.15
CA MET A 87 4.28 -24.33 7.48
C MET A 87 5.20 -25.14 8.41
N LYS A 88 5.94 -26.13 7.88
CA LYS A 88 6.93 -26.93 8.62
C LYS A 88 8.29 -26.26 8.81
N SER A 89 8.50 -25.06 8.27
CA SER A 89 9.74 -24.33 8.52
C SER A 89 9.80 -23.77 9.95
N ASP A 90 8.64 -23.60 10.60
CA ASP A 90 8.54 -23.28 12.00
C ASP A 90 8.89 -24.51 12.88
N PRO A 91 9.91 -24.43 13.74
CA PRO A 91 10.34 -25.55 14.58
C PRO A 91 9.30 -26.01 15.60
N GLU A 92 8.35 -25.15 15.99
CA GLU A 92 7.31 -25.49 16.98
C GLU A 92 6.16 -26.30 16.34
N VAL A 93 6.07 -26.34 15.01
CA VAL A 93 4.98 -27.02 14.28
C VAL A 93 5.26 -28.52 14.14
N LYS A 94 4.79 -29.29 15.13
CA LYS A 94 4.96 -30.75 15.18
C LYS A 94 4.13 -31.52 14.17
N MET A 95 2.88 -31.14 13.93
CA MET A 95 1.99 -31.78 12.97
C MET A 95 1.16 -30.72 12.25
N ILE A 96 0.69 -31.06 11.05
CA ILE A 96 -0.21 -30.23 10.25
C ILE A 96 -1.35 -31.13 9.80
N SER A 97 -2.59 -30.73 10.06
CA SER A 97 -3.78 -31.45 9.60
C SER A 97 -3.87 -31.43 8.07
N ALA A 98 -4.55 -32.41 7.48
CA ALA A 98 -4.67 -32.50 6.03
C ALA A 98 -5.46 -31.32 5.43
N GLU A 99 -6.39 -30.74 6.19
CA GLU A 99 -7.23 -29.60 5.77
C GLU A 99 -6.46 -28.28 5.72
N ALA A 100 -5.45 -28.08 6.57
CA ALA A 100 -4.79 -26.79 6.68
C ALA A 100 -4.07 -26.38 5.38
N PRO A 101 -3.25 -27.24 4.73
CA PRO A 101 -2.66 -26.90 3.43
C PRO A 101 -3.69 -26.63 2.34
N ILE A 102 -4.86 -27.28 2.39
CA ILE A 102 -5.95 -27.10 1.43
C ILE A 102 -6.55 -25.70 1.60
N LEU A 103 -6.80 -25.26 2.83
CA LEU A 103 -7.29 -23.91 3.13
C LEU A 103 -6.31 -22.82 2.64
N PHE A 104 -5.01 -23.00 2.88
CA PHE A 104 -3.97 -22.08 2.41
C PHE A 104 -3.76 -22.08 0.89
N SER A 105 -4.35 -23.03 0.16
CA SER A 105 -4.24 -23.04 -1.30
C SER A 105 -5.17 -22.03 -1.98
N LYS A 106 -6.27 -21.64 -1.34
CA LYS A 106 -7.22 -20.64 -1.87
C LYS A 106 -7.09 -19.25 -1.22
N ALA A 107 -6.37 -19.16 -0.10
CA ALA A 107 -6.20 -17.94 0.70
C ALA A 107 -5.35 -16.86 0.03
#